data_AF-A0A970PDA5-F1
#
_entry.id   AF-A0A970PDA5-F1
#
_cell.length_a   1.000
_cell.length_b   1.000
_cell.length_c   1.000
_cell.angle_alpha   90.00
_cell.angle_beta   90.00
_cell.angle_gamma   90.00
#
_symmetry.space_group_name_H-M   'P 1'
#
loop_
_entity.id
_entity.type
_entity.pdbx_description
1 polymer ?
#
loop_
_entity_poly.entity_id
_entity_poly.type
_entity_poly.pdbx_seq_one_letter_code
_entity_poly.pdbx_strand_id
1 'polypeptide(L)'
;MKIKNITNIINEYSPIKVDDIFWDELINGNFENEDFLRVRLLESWYSFEDFKRKSIAYCIILDNRIVAVMVGTASFRNVIAIDIETEKIKENTVYWFDLK
;
A
#
# COMPACT_ATOMS: atom_id res chain seq x y z
N MET A 1 -20.73 -24.43 24.15
CA MET A 1 -20.63 -24.50 22.68
C MET A 1 -19.35 -23.80 22.27
N LYS A 2 -18.31 -24.54 21.87
CA LYS A 2 -17.02 -23.97 21.44
C LYS A 2 -17.21 -23.41 20.04
N ILE A 3 -17.16 -22.08 19.91
CA ILE A 3 -17.18 -21.42 18.60
C ILE A 3 -15.86 -21.75 17.92
N LYS A 4 -15.95 -22.38 16.75
CA LYS A 4 -14.81 -22.80 15.93
C LYS A 4 -13.91 -21.60 15.65
N ASN A 5 -12.62 -21.77 15.96
CA ASN A 5 -11.53 -20.92 15.51
C ASN A 5 -11.66 -20.65 14.01
N ILE A 6 -11.93 -19.40 13.64
CA ILE A 6 -11.71 -18.92 12.27
C ILE A 6 -10.19 -18.73 12.14
N THR A 7 -9.50 -19.86 11.99
CA THR A 7 -8.12 -19.91 11.52
C THR A 7 -8.18 -19.96 10.00
N ASN A 8 -8.50 -18.83 9.40
CA ASN A 8 -8.04 -18.52 8.06
C ASN A 8 -7.29 -17.20 8.19
N ILE A 9 -6.13 -17.27 8.84
CA ILE A 9 -5.16 -16.21 8.77
C ILE A 9 -4.69 -16.25 7.31
N ILE A 10 -5.15 -15.30 6.49
CA ILE A 10 -4.46 -14.98 5.25
C ILE A 10 -3.18 -14.30 5.72
N ASN A 11 -2.21 -15.13 6.07
CA ASN A 11 -0.92 -14.82 6.68
C ASN A 11 0.12 -14.44 5.59
N GLU A 12 -0.35 -14.00 4.43
CA GLU A 12 0.51 -13.68 3.30
C GLU A 12 0.49 -12.18 3.10
N TYR A 13 1.66 -11.57 3.31
CA TYR A 13 2.00 -10.19 2.99
C TYR A 13 1.87 -9.96 1.47
N SER A 14 0.64 -9.98 0.97
CA SER A 14 0.35 -9.86 -0.45
C SER A 14 0.20 -8.39 -0.82
N PRO A 15 0.89 -7.91 -1.86
CA PRO A 15 0.72 -6.55 -2.34
C PRO A 15 -0.69 -6.38 -2.93
N ILE A 16 -1.39 -5.35 -2.46
CA ILE A 16 -2.66 -4.87 -2.99
C ILE A 16 -2.37 -3.63 -3.84
N LYS A 17 -2.85 -3.61 -5.08
CA LYS A 17 -2.67 -2.46 -5.97
C LYS A 17 -3.50 -1.28 -5.46
N VAL A 18 -2.92 -0.09 -5.53
CA VAL A 18 -3.66 1.16 -5.29
C VAL A 18 -4.43 1.52 -6.56
N ASP A 19 -5.69 1.11 -6.62
CA ASP A 19 -6.65 1.45 -7.66
C ASP A 19 -7.78 2.35 -7.10
N ASP A 20 -8.82 2.60 -7.89
CA ASP A 20 -9.95 3.44 -7.48
C ASP A 20 -10.66 2.90 -6.24
N ILE A 21 -10.84 1.58 -6.15
CA ILE A 21 -11.51 0.94 -5.01
C ILE A 21 -10.67 1.15 -3.75
N PHE A 22 -9.36 0.87 -3.83
CA PHE A 22 -8.45 1.08 -2.71
C PHE A 22 -8.44 2.55 -2.28
N TRP A 23 -8.38 3.48 -3.24
CA TRP A 23 -8.32 4.90 -2.96
C TRP A 23 -9.59 5.41 -2.27
N ASP A 24 -10.76 4.93 -2.70
CA ASP A 24 -12.03 5.24 -2.05
C ASP A 24 -12.06 4.70 -0.60
N GLU A 25 -11.58 3.47 -0.36
CA GLU A 25 -11.46 2.94 1.00
C GLU A 25 -10.50 3.77 1.86
N LEU A 26 -9.39 4.24 1.27
CA LEU A 26 -8.41 5.11 1.91
C LEU A 26 -9.04 6.40 2.41
N ILE A 27 -9.66 7.17 1.51
CA ILE A 27 -10.21 8.50 1.83
C ILE A 27 -11.49 8.44 2.69
N ASN A 28 -12.16 7.29 2.75
CA ASN A 28 -13.30 7.07 3.63
C ASN A 28 -12.90 6.71 5.07
N GLY A 29 -11.60 6.65 5.38
CA GLY A 29 -11.11 6.42 6.74
C GLY A 29 -11.14 4.95 7.18
N ASN A 30 -11.11 4.00 6.24
CA ASN A 30 -11.04 2.57 6.58
C ASN A 30 -9.64 2.12 7.04
N PHE A 31 -8.65 3.01 7.00
CA PHE A 31 -7.28 2.74 7.41
C PHE A 31 -6.85 3.63 8.58
N GLU A 32 -6.12 3.05 9.53
CA GLU A 32 -5.65 3.79 10.71
C GLU A 32 -4.55 4.82 10.40
N ASN A 33 -3.83 4.61 9.29
CA ASN A 33 -2.65 5.38 8.92
C ASN A 33 -2.68 5.80 7.43
N GLU A 34 -3.79 6.39 6.99
CA GLU A 34 -3.98 6.80 5.58
C GLU A 34 -2.83 7.66 5.04
N ASP A 35 -2.24 8.51 5.88
CA ASP A 35 -1.15 9.42 5.52
C ASP A 35 0.10 8.68 5.03
N PHE A 36 0.28 7.42 5.42
CA PHE A 36 1.42 6.60 5.02
C PHE A 36 1.46 6.37 3.50
N LEU A 37 0.31 6.37 2.84
CA LEU A 37 0.20 6.36 1.37
C LEU A 37 -0.21 7.72 0.82
N ARG A 38 -1.27 8.32 1.38
CA ARG A 38 -1.98 9.47 0.80
C ARG A 38 -1.06 10.67 0.60
N VAL A 39 -0.29 11.02 1.62
CA VAL A 39 0.62 12.18 1.58
C VAL A 39 1.70 11.94 0.51
N ARG A 40 2.34 10.76 0.53
CA ARG A 40 3.40 10.39 -0.42
C ARG A 40 2.93 10.44 -1.87
N LEU A 41 1.74 9.91 -2.12
CA LEU A 41 1.13 9.90 -3.44
C LEU A 41 0.83 11.33 -3.90
N LEU A 42 0.24 12.16 -3.05
CA LEU A 42 -0.16 13.53 -3.41
C LEU A 42 1.02 14.51 -3.50
N GLU A 43 2.10 14.30 -2.75
CA GLU A 43 3.35 15.05 -2.87
C GLU A 43 4.07 14.74 -4.19
N SER A 44 3.99 13.49 -4.65
CA SER A 44 4.58 13.05 -5.93
C SER A 44 3.71 13.40 -7.14
N TRP A 45 2.40 13.32 -6.96
CA TRP A 45 1.40 13.52 -8.01
C TRP A 45 0.33 14.47 -7.49
N TYR A 46 0.14 15.60 -8.19
CA TYR A 46 -0.82 16.64 -7.81
C TYR A 46 -2.24 16.14 -7.47
N SER A 47 -2.67 15.01 -8.04
CA SER A 47 -3.94 14.35 -7.73
C SER A 47 -3.87 12.84 -7.95
N PHE A 48 -4.83 12.10 -7.39
CA PHE A 48 -4.97 10.66 -7.65
C PHE A 48 -5.21 10.35 -9.14
N GLU A 49 -5.91 11.23 -9.85
CA GLU A 49 -6.13 11.07 -11.29
C GLU A 49 -4.83 11.26 -12.10
N ASP A 50 -3.97 12.17 -11.69
CA ASP A 50 -2.63 12.29 -12.28
C ASP A 50 -1.75 11.08 -11.99
N PHE A 51 -1.81 10.55 -10.77
CA PHE A 51 -1.11 9.32 -10.38
C PHE A 51 -1.54 8.13 -11.26
N LYS A 52 -2.85 7.86 -11.38
CA LYS A 52 -3.36 6.71 -12.16
C LYS A 52 -2.90 6.73 -13.62
N ARG A 53 -2.75 7.93 -14.18
CA ARG A 53 -2.35 8.11 -15.57
C ARG A 53 -0.85 7.93 -15.82
N LYS A 54 -0.02 8.09 -14.80
CA LYS A 54 1.45 8.25 -14.94
C LYS A 54 2.26 7.25 -14.13
N SER A 55 1.63 6.54 -13.19
CA SER A 55 2.34 5.79 -12.16
C SER A 55 1.59 4.54 -11.71
N ILE A 56 2.14 3.87 -10.71
CA ILE A 56 1.59 2.69 -10.05
C ILE A 56 1.99 2.70 -8.58
N ALA A 57 1.17 2.09 -7.73
CA ALA A 57 1.49 1.86 -6.34
C ALA A 57 0.87 0.55 -5.84
N TYR A 58 1.50 0.00 -4.81
CA TYR A 58 1.04 -1.17 -4.09
C TYR A 58 1.24 -0.97 -2.60
N CYS A 59 0.35 -1.58 -1.81
CA CYS A 59 0.38 -1.56 -0.36
C CYS A 59 0.37 -2.98 0.19
N ILE A 60 1.02 -3.19 1.33
CA ILE A 60 0.76 -4.35 2.18
C ILE A 60 -0.11 -3.88 3.33
N ILE A 61 -1.20 -4.58 3.58
CA ILE A 61 -2.14 -4.29 4.67
C ILE A 61 -2.06 -5.42 5.68
N LEU A 62 -2.00 -5.06 6.96
CA LEU A 62 -2.22 -5.96 8.08
C LEU A 62 -3.40 -5.43 8.88
N ASP A 63 -4.45 -6.23 9.01
CA ASP A 63 -5.76 -5.82 9.55
C ASP A 63 -6.31 -4.59 8.78
N ASN A 64 -6.31 -3.41 9.39
CA ASN A 64 -6.77 -2.12 8.83
C ASN A 64 -5.61 -1.10 8.72
N ARG A 65 -4.36 -1.57 8.72
CA ARG A 65 -3.16 -0.74 8.75
C ARG A 65 -2.26 -1.03 7.57
N ILE A 66 -1.79 0.02 6.90
CA ILE A 66 -0.81 -0.09 5.82
C ILE A 66 0.57 -0.27 6.44
N VAL A 67 1.19 -1.43 6.25
CA VAL A 67 2.49 -1.77 6.87
C VAL A 67 3.67 -1.59 5.93
N ALA A 68 3.43 -1.56 4.61
CA ALA A 68 4.41 -1.21 3.61
C ALA A 68 3.74 -0.58 2.38
N VAL A 69 4.47 0.29 1.69
CA VAL A 69 4.07 0.93 0.44
C VAL A 69 5.19 0.86 -0.59
N MET A 70 4.81 0.71 -1.85
CA MET A 70 5.65 0.93 -3.01
C MET A 70 4.92 1.94 -3.87
N VAL A 71 5.47 3.15 -4.02
CA VAL A 71 4.82 4.24 -4.75
C VAL A 71 5.74 4.68 -5.85
N GLY A 72 5.27 4.65 -7.10
CA GLY A 72 5.97 5.30 -8.17
C GLY A 72 5.91 6.82 -7.97
N THR A 73 7.02 7.48 -7.66
CA THR A 73 7.06 8.90 -7.27
C THR A 73 7.48 9.84 -8.40
N ALA A 74 8.09 9.30 -9.46
CA ALA A 74 8.39 10.05 -10.67
C ALA A 74 8.34 9.16 -11.92
N SER A 75 8.07 9.75 -13.08
CA SER A 75 8.08 9.05 -14.37
C SER A 75 8.97 9.76 -15.38
N PHE A 76 9.86 9.02 -16.03
CA PHE A 76 10.63 9.51 -17.17
C PHE A 76 10.60 8.49 -18.31
N ARG A 77 10.04 8.88 -19.46
CA ARG A 77 9.78 7.98 -20.59
C ARG A 77 8.98 6.76 -20.14
N ASN A 78 9.52 5.56 -20.28
CA ASN A 78 8.91 4.28 -19.92
C ASN A 78 9.41 3.73 -18.57
N VAL A 79 9.98 4.59 -17.72
CA VAL A 79 10.52 4.21 -16.40
C VAL A 79 9.78 4.99 -15.31
N ILE A 80 9.36 4.27 -14.27
CA ILE A 80 8.78 4.83 -13.05
C ILE A 80 9.80 4.61 -11.93
N ALA A 81 10.25 5.70 -11.29
CA ALA A 81 11.02 5.63 -10.06
C ALA A 81 10.08 5.26 -8.92
N ILE A 82 10.44 4.25 -8.12
CA ILE A 82 9.61 3.72 -7.04
C ILE A 82 10.32 3.95 -5.71
N ASP A 83 9.64 4.64 -4.80
CA ASP A 83 10.02 4.68 -3.39
C ASP A 83 9.33 3.52 -2.66
N ILE A 84 10.09 2.86 -1.79
CA ILE A 84 9.63 1.72 -0.98
C ILE A 84 9.80 2.10 0.48
N GLU A 85 8.70 2.07 1.22
CA GLU A 85 8.68 2.36 2.65
C GLU A 85 7.98 1.23 3.40
N THR A 86 8.46 0.92 4.60
CA THR A 86 7.86 -0.07 5.50
C THR A 86 7.84 0.50 6.91
N GLU A 87 6.83 0.14 7.69
CA GLU A 87 6.84 0.44 9.12
C GLU A 87 8.01 -0.29 9.78
N LYS A 88 8.71 0.40 10.70
CA LYS A 88 9.78 -0.20 11.49
C LYS A 88 9.17 -1.11 12.55
N ILE A 89 9.35 -2.42 12.40
CA ILE A 89 9.12 -3.36 13.49
C ILE A 89 10.42 -3.44 14.32
N LYS A 90 10.31 -3.61 15.64
CA LYS A 90 11.45 -3.66 16.58
C LYS A 90 12.53 -4.69 16.22
N GLU A 91 12.23 -5.64 15.35
CA GLU A 91 13.17 -6.59 14.75
C GLU A 91 13.10 -6.41 13.23
N ASN A 92 14.25 -6.19 12.58
CA ASN A 92 14.47 -5.79 11.17
C ASN A 92 13.87 -6.73 10.11
N THR A 93 12.56 -6.93 10.11
CA THR A 93 11.86 -7.68 9.05
C THR A 93 11.56 -6.71 7.92
N VAL A 94 12.33 -6.82 6.84
CA VAL A 94 12.01 -6.17 5.56
C VAL A 94 11.06 -7.09 4.82
N TYR A 95 9.83 -6.62 4.56
CA TYR A 95 8.88 -7.33 3.72
C TYR A 95 9.35 -7.25 2.27
N TRP A 96 9.95 -8.34 1.77
CA TRP A 96 10.33 -8.45 0.37
C TRP A 96 9.12 -8.91 -0.45
N PHE A 97 8.82 -8.16 -1.51
CA PHE A 97 7.77 -8.49 -2.45
C PHE A 97 8.30 -9.48 -3.50
N ASP A 98 7.60 -10.61 -3.66
CA ASP A 98 7.79 -11.48 -4.81
C ASP A 98 6.73 -11.11 -5.85
N LEU A 99 7.09 -10.18 -6.75
CA LEU A 99 6.24 -9.78 -7.88
C LEU A 99 6.33 -10.88 -8.95
N LYS A 100 5.35 -11.79 -8.96
CA LYS A 100 5.21 -12.81 -10.02
C LYS A 100 4.65 -12.24 -11.32
#